data_AF-A0A7G6XTS6-F1
#
_entry.id   AF-A0A7G6XTS6-F1
#
_cell.length_a   1.000
_cell.length_b   1.000
_cell.length_c   1.000
_cell.angle_alpha   90.00
_cell.angle_beta   90.00
_cell.angle_gamma   90.00
#
_symmetry.space_group_name_H-M   'P 1'
#
loop_
_entity.id
_entity.type
_entity.pdbx_description
1 polymer ?
#
loop_
_entity_poly.entity_id
_entity_poly.type
_entity_poly.pdbx_seq_one_letter_code
_entity_poly.pdbx_strand_id
1 'polypeptide(L)'
;MSVPDFAAAQYTRAVGAGLDPHEYRRVTDGLASLSDWGPAFVDTGHAHLRRAEKAASSVSAGEHLLTAARWFHVATLAPYAQAHRAAVEADHALGRALGALEPGARRVSGEGFTGWLRGPADAVGTVVVVPGLDSAKEEFLDLAAALLARGLAVFAMDGPGQGVLAATTVFRPDYEQVVSRVVDALGVARVGLVGLSLGGFFAARTAALEPRVAAVATVSGPFRLDWDELPPPVRDIMARRAGGARAARDFARHVDLAPLASRIAAPLLVVDGGQDVIPGVTTAEPLARLARNGTYLSVPHGDHLLGNARPDWLAPLADHFTHALGGAEA
;
A
#
# COMPACT_ATOMS: atom_id res chain seq x y z
N MET A 1 -22.14 12.22 1.36
CA MET A 1 -21.61 11.53 2.55
C MET A 1 -21.39 12.59 3.63
N SER A 2 -21.83 12.35 4.86
CA SER A 2 -21.56 13.29 5.97
C SER A 2 -20.11 13.16 6.45
N VAL A 3 -19.64 14.12 7.24
CA VAL A 3 -18.31 14.06 7.87
C VAL A 3 -18.19 12.84 8.81
N PRO A 4 -19.13 12.58 9.74
CA PRO A 4 -19.08 11.38 10.57
C PRO A 4 -19.03 10.08 9.78
N ASP A 5 -19.81 9.95 8.70
CA ASP A 5 -19.83 8.73 7.87
C ASP A 5 -18.48 8.53 7.16
N PHE A 6 -17.89 9.60 6.62
CA PHE A 6 -16.58 9.52 5.96
C PHE A 6 -15.47 9.17 6.96
N ALA A 7 -15.45 9.82 8.13
CA ALA A 7 -14.50 9.52 9.19
C ALA A 7 -14.65 8.07 9.68
N ALA A 8 -15.87 7.59 9.90
CA ALA A 8 -16.11 6.20 10.26
C ALA A 8 -15.60 5.22 9.19
N ALA A 9 -15.84 5.52 7.90
CA ALA A 9 -15.38 4.69 6.78
C ALA A 9 -13.85 4.64 6.64
N GLN A 10 -13.13 5.69 7.08
CA GLN A 10 -11.66 5.73 7.04
C GLN A 10 -11.01 5.29 8.36
N TYR A 11 -11.77 5.08 9.43
CA TYR A 11 -11.25 4.84 10.78
C TYR A 11 -10.34 3.61 10.84
N THR A 12 -10.81 2.47 10.34
CA THR A 12 -10.05 1.21 10.40
C THR A 12 -8.78 1.27 9.56
N ARG A 13 -8.85 1.90 8.39
CA ARG A 13 -7.70 2.18 7.52
C ARG A 13 -6.68 3.10 8.20
N ALA A 14 -7.13 4.20 8.82
CA ALA A 14 -6.27 5.15 9.51
C ALA A 14 -5.56 4.51 10.73
N VAL A 15 -6.29 3.73 11.52
CA VAL A 15 -5.72 2.97 12.65
C VAL A 15 -4.79 1.87 12.14
N GLY A 16 -5.15 1.19 11.05
CA GLY A 16 -4.33 0.18 10.40
C GLY A 16 -3.01 0.73 9.85
N ALA A 17 -3.01 1.97 9.35
CA ALA A 17 -1.81 2.72 8.96
C ALA A 17 -0.96 3.17 10.17
N GLY A 18 -1.46 2.98 11.40
CA GLY A 18 -0.74 3.25 12.64
C GLY A 18 -1.00 4.64 13.24
N LEU A 19 -2.14 5.27 12.94
CA LEU A 19 -2.61 6.43 13.72
C LEU A 19 -3.23 6.00 15.06
N ASP A 20 -3.01 6.82 16.09
CA ASP A 20 -3.68 6.62 17.38
C ASP A 20 -5.20 6.84 17.23
N PRO A 21 -6.04 5.86 17.64
CA PRO A 21 -7.49 5.96 17.45
C PRO A 21 -8.15 7.10 18.25
N HIS A 22 -7.55 7.54 19.37
CA HIS A 22 -8.09 8.65 20.16
C HIS A 22 -7.72 10.01 19.57
N GLU A 23 -6.51 10.15 19.01
CA GLU A 23 -6.09 11.33 18.26
C GLU A 23 -6.88 11.46 16.96
N TYR A 24 -7.07 10.35 16.23
CA TYR A 24 -7.93 10.32 15.05
C TYR A 24 -9.33 10.87 15.35
N ARG A 25 -10.01 10.31 16.37
CA ARG A 25 -11.34 10.77 16.78
C ARG A 25 -11.35 12.25 17.16
N ARG A 26 -10.41 12.70 17.99
CA ARG A 26 -10.31 14.11 18.40
C ARG A 26 -10.18 15.07 17.21
N VAL A 27 -9.45 14.69 16.16
CA VAL A 27 -9.33 15.50 14.94
C VAL A 27 -10.64 15.43 14.13
N THR A 28 -11.20 14.24 13.91
CA THR A 28 -12.40 14.08 13.07
C THR A 28 -13.68 14.65 13.70
N ASP A 29 -13.80 14.57 15.03
CA ASP A 29 -14.95 15.12 15.78
C ASP A 29 -15.01 16.66 15.70
N GLY A 30 -13.88 17.30 15.36
CA GLY A 30 -13.77 18.75 15.18
C GLY A 30 -14.07 19.25 13.77
N LEU A 31 -14.32 18.37 12.80
CA LEU A 31 -14.53 18.76 11.40
C LEU A 31 -15.97 19.23 11.16
N ALA A 32 -16.13 20.40 10.55
CA ALA A 32 -17.45 20.94 10.16
C ALA A 32 -17.88 20.48 8.76
N SER A 33 -16.91 20.16 7.90
CA SER A 33 -17.12 19.78 6.51
C SER A 33 -16.01 18.82 6.01
N LEU A 34 -16.26 18.11 4.91
CA LEU A 34 -15.24 17.23 4.30
C LEU A 34 -14.04 18.02 3.75
N SER A 35 -14.22 19.29 3.41
CA SER A 35 -13.11 20.17 2.99
C SER A 35 -12.13 20.46 4.14
N ASP A 36 -12.54 20.30 5.40
CA ASP A 36 -11.68 20.51 6.56
C ASP A 36 -10.73 19.32 6.79
N TRP A 37 -11.01 18.15 6.19
CA TRP A 37 -10.21 16.94 6.35
C TRP A 37 -8.74 17.17 6.04
N GLY A 38 -8.44 17.63 4.82
CA GLY A 38 -7.07 17.84 4.36
C GLY A 38 -6.30 18.79 5.29
N PRO A 39 -6.79 20.03 5.50
CA PRO A 39 -6.17 21.00 6.41
C PRO A 39 -5.97 20.47 7.84
N ALA A 40 -6.99 19.87 8.47
CA ALA A 40 -6.90 19.42 9.85
C ALA A 40 -5.87 18.29 10.04
N PHE A 41 -5.79 17.36 9.08
CA PHE A 41 -4.82 16.27 9.11
C PHE A 41 -3.40 16.78 8.84
N VAL A 42 -3.24 17.72 7.91
CA VAL A 42 -1.95 18.40 7.65
C VAL A 42 -1.47 19.18 8.87
N ASP A 43 -2.36 19.95 9.53
CA ASP A 43 -2.03 20.70 10.75
C ASP A 43 -1.60 19.77 11.89
N THR A 44 -2.25 18.62 12.01
CA THR A 44 -1.88 17.58 12.98
C THR A 44 -0.51 16.97 12.65
N GLY A 45 -0.23 16.69 11.37
CA GLY A 45 1.11 16.28 10.91
C GLY A 45 2.19 17.31 11.26
N HIS A 46 1.93 18.59 11.00
CA HIS A 46 2.85 19.68 11.38
C HIS A 46 3.03 19.81 12.90
N ALA A 47 2.01 19.50 13.70
CA ALA A 47 2.15 19.46 15.15
C ALA A 47 3.14 18.37 15.60
N HIS A 48 3.11 17.20 14.96
CA HIS A 48 4.11 16.14 15.20
C HIS A 48 5.50 16.53 14.70
N LEU A 49 5.64 17.24 13.56
CA LEU A 49 6.94 17.80 13.15
C LEU A 49 7.55 18.73 14.21
N ARG A 50 6.74 19.63 14.79
CA ARG A 50 7.19 20.52 15.88
C ARG A 50 7.56 19.77 17.15
N ARG A 51 6.93 18.61 17.42
CA ARG A 51 7.32 17.73 18.54
C ARG A 51 8.66 17.05 18.25
N ALA A 52 8.88 16.60 17.01
CA ALA A 52 10.16 16.02 16.59
C ALA A 52 11.33 17.00 16.78
N GLU A 53 11.15 18.28 16.45
CA GLU A 53 12.17 19.33 16.64
C GLU A 53 12.54 19.57 18.11
N LYS A 54 11.61 19.28 19.03
CA LYS A 54 11.78 19.48 20.48
C LYS A 54 12.15 18.20 21.21
N ALA A 55 12.27 17.08 20.51
CA ALA A 55 12.52 15.78 21.11
C ALA A 55 13.93 15.70 21.71
N ALA A 56 14.05 15.05 22.87
CA ALA A 56 15.31 14.91 23.58
C ALA A 56 16.25 13.82 23.01
N SER A 57 15.77 13.01 22.07
CA SER A 57 16.54 11.93 21.44
C SER A 57 16.18 11.79 19.97
N SER A 58 17.10 11.22 19.18
CA SER A 58 16.86 10.89 17.77
C SER A 58 15.72 9.88 17.59
N VAL A 59 15.58 8.93 18.52
CA VAL A 59 14.50 7.94 18.51
C VAL A 59 13.15 8.63 18.65
N SER A 60 12.97 9.47 19.68
CA SER A 60 11.72 10.21 19.88
C SER A 60 11.43 11.19 18.74
N ALA A 61 12.47 11.83 18.16
CA ALA A 61 12.30 12.66 16.97
C ALA A 61 11.80 11.83 15.78
N GLY A 62 12.42 10.67 15.55
CA GLY A 62 12.06 9.73 14.49
C GLY A 62 10.62 9.20 14.63
N GLU A 63 10.19 8.85 15.84
CA GLU A 63 8.82 8.41 16.11
C GLU A 63 7.79 9.49 15.75
N HIS A 64 8.02 10.75 16.16
CA HIS A 64 7.16 11.86 15.78
C HIS A 64 7.16 12.14 14.27
N LEU A 65 8.30 11.99 13.59
CA LEU A 65 8.38 12.11 12.14
C LEU A 65 7.57 11.02 11.44
N LEU A 66 7.61 9.79 11.96
CA LEU A 66 6.82 8.67 11.43
C LEU A 66 5.31 8.91 11.61
N THR A 67 4.91 9.40 12.78
CA THR A 67 3.52 9.80 13.03
C THR A 67 3.08 10.94 12.11
N ALA A 68 3.94 11.94 11.88
CA ALA A 68 3.66 13.02 10.93
C ALA A 68 3.44 12.49 9.50
N ALA A 69 4.30 11.58 9.02
CA ALA A 69 4.17 10.96 7.71
C ALA A 69 2.81 10.27 7.53
N ARG A 70 2.36 9.53 8.55
CA ARG A 70 1.03 8.88 8.55
C ARG A 70 -0.11 9.89 8.50
N TRP A 71 -0.04 10.97 9.27
CA TRP A 71 -1.06 12.03 9.23
C TRP A 71 -1.15 12.71 7.86
N PHE A 72 0.00 13.03 7.25
CA PHE A 72 0.05 13.58 5.90
C PHE A 72 -0.48 12.60 4.85
N HIS A 73 -0.17 11.31 4.95
CA HIS A 73 -0.76 10.28 4.08
C HIS A 73 -2.28 10.24 4.21
N VAL A 74 -2.81 10.14 5.43
CA VAL A 74 -4.26 10.05 5.65
C VAL A 74 -4.99 11.33 5.24
N ALA A 75 -4.32 12.49 5.26
CA ALA A 75 -4.85 13.72 4.68
C ALA A 75 -5.23 13.55 3.19
N THR A 76 -4.49 12.72 2.44
CA THR A 76 -4.70 12.51 0.99
C THR A 76 -5.94 11.68 0.63
N LEU A 77 -6.59 11.04 1.61
CA LEU A 77 -7.75 10.17 1.38
C LEU A 77 -9.01 10.94 0.97
N ALA A 78 -9.12 12.21 1.37
CA ALA A 78 -10.18 13.10 0.90
C ALA A 78 -9.72 13.87 -0.35
N PRO A 79 -10.62 14.14 -1.33
CA PRO A 79 -10.30 15.00 -2.45
C PRO A 79 -10.32 16.48 -2.03
N TYR A 80 -9.15 17.12 -1.99
CA TYR A 80 -9.01 18.58 -1.80
C TYR A 80 -7.82 19.12 -2.61
N ALA A 81 -7.82 20.44 -2.89
CA ALA A 81 -6.90 21.06 -3.84
C ALA A 81 -5.40 20.84 -3.53
N GLN A 82 -5.03 20.73 -2.25
CA GLN A 82 -3.63 20.57 -1.82
C GLN A 82 -3.25 19.12 -1.44
N ALA A 83 -4.06 18.10 -1.78
CA ALA A 83 -3.74 16.71 -1.46
C ALA A 83 -2.35 16.27 -1.96
N HIS A 84 -1.93 16.74 -3.13
CA HIS A 84 -0.58 16.47 -3.66
C HIS A 84 0.54 17.01 -2.76
N ARG A 85 0.33 18.13 -2.07
CA ARG A 85 1.33 18.68 -1.13
C ARG A 85 1.44 17.81 0.11
N ALA A 86 0.32 17.30 0.62
CA ALA A 86 0.35 16.37 1.73
C ALA A 86 1.08 15.06 1.37
N ALA A 87 0.93 14.55 0.14
CA ALA A 87 1.72 13.40 -0.32
C ALA A 87 3.24 13.69 -0.32
N VAL A 88 3.66 14.91 -0.69
CA VAL A 88 5.08 15.33 -0.64
C VAL A 88 5.57 15.46 0.81
N GLU A 89 4.77 16.05 1.70
CA GLU A 89 5.08 16.15 3.14
C GLU A 89 5.18 14.75 3.77
N ALA A 90 4.33 13.81 3.37
CA ALA A 90 4.38 12.42 3.80
C ALA A 90 5.71 11.74 3.41
N ASP A 91 6.13 11.86 2.14
CA ASP A 91 7.40 11.31 1.64
C ASP A 91 8.61 11.91 2.37
N HIS A 92 8.60 13.23 2.59
CA HIS A 92 9.67 13.95 3.27
C HIS A 92 9.76 13.59 4.76
N ALA A 93 8.62 13.54 5.46
CA ALA A 93 8.56 13.14 6.86
C ALA A 93 9.01 11.69 7.05
N LEU A 94 8.59 10.77 6.16
CA LEU A 94 9.03 9.37 6.19
C LEU A 94 10.55 9.26 5.98
N GLY A 95 11.10 9.98 5.01
CA GLY A 95 12.55 9.97 4.75
C GLY A 95 13.37 10.45 5.95
N ARG A 96 12.91 11.51 6.63
CA ARG A 96 13.53 11.98 7.88
C ARG A 96 13.37 11.00 9.02
N ALA A 97 12.20 10.34 9.14
CA ALA A 97 11.96 9.32 10.16
C ALA A 97 12.91 8.13 9.98
N LEU A 98 13.03 7.60 8.75
CA LEU A 98 13.92 6.50 8.43
C LEU A 98 15.39 6.89 8.64
N GLY A 99 15.80 8.11 8.27
CA GLY A 99 17.15 8.59 8.56
C GLY A 99 17.50 8.64 10.06
N ALA A 100 16.50 8.86 10.93
CA ALA A 100 16.68 8.90 12.38
C ALA A 100 16.59 7.50 13.04
N LEU A 101 15.70 6.63 12.55
CA LEU A 101 15.37 5.34 13.17
C LEU A 101 16.13 4.17 12.56
N GLU A 102 16.45 4.25 11.26
CA GLU A 102 17.01 3.16 10.46
C GLU A 102 18.11 3.69 9.54
N PRO A 103 19.32 4.01 10.05
CA PRO A 103 20.39 4.61 9.26
C PRO A 103 20.83 3.81 8.03
N GLY A 104 20.53 2.51 7.99
CA GLY A 104 20.78 1.63 6.84
C GLY A 104 19.72 1.69 5.74
N ALA A 105 18.58 2.36 5.98
CA ALA A 105 17.53 2.53 4.99
C ALA A 105 17.99 3.42 3.83
N ARG A 106 17.71 3.00 2.60
CA ARG A 106 18.16 3.69 1.39
C ARG A 106 16.99 4.05 0.50
N ARG A 107 16.94 5.31 0.05
CA ARG A 107 16.01 5.71 -1.00
C ARG A 107 16.48 5.14 -2.33
N VAL A 108 15.59 4.47 -3.04
CA VAL A 108 15.84 3.96 -4.40
C VAL A 108 14.74 4.49 -5.30
N SER A 109 15.13 5.11 -6.41
CA SER A 109 14.22 5.75 -7.35
C SER A 109 14.67 5.47 -8.77
N GLY A 110 13.72 5.43 -9.70
CA GLY A 110 13.97 5.26 -11.12
C GLY A 110 12.77 5.74 -11.94
N GLU A 111 12.76 5.38 -13.22
CA GLU A 111 11.65 5.76 -14.09
C GLU A 111 10.35 5.09 -13.64
N GLY A 112 9.38 5.89 -13.21
CA GLY A 112 8.06 5.40 -12.80
C GLY A 112 8.00 4.76 -11.41
N PHE A 113 9.03 4.90 -10.56
CA PHE A 113 8.95 4.48 -9.16
C PHE A 113 9.88 5.26 -8.24
N THR A 114 9.51 5.32 -6.96
CA THR A 114 10.37 5.77 -5.88
C THR A 114 10.01 5.06 -4.59
N GLY A 115 10.97 4.79 -3.72
CA GLY A 115 10.69 4.09 -2.47
C GLY A 115 11.87 4.01 -1.54
N TRP A 116 11.69 3.23 -0.47
CA TRP A 116 12.69 3.01 0.56
C TRP A 116 12.97 1.52 0.70
N LEU A 117 14.24 1.16 0.55
CA LEU A 117 14.75 -0.17 0.87
C LEU A 117 15.20 -0.17 2.33
N ARG A 118 14.62 -1.06 3.13
CA ARG A 118 14.89 -1.27 4.56
C ARG A 118 15.29 -2.73 4.81
N GLY A 119 15.92 -2.98 5.94
CA GLY A 119 16.33 -4.32 6.36
C GLY A 119 17.82 -4.60 6.19
N PRO A 120 18.27 -5.79 6.63
CA PRO A 120 19.69 -6.12 6.67
C PRO A 120 20.26 -6.37 5.27
N ALA A 121 21.58 -6.17 5.11
CA ALA A 121 22.26 -6.37 3.82
C ALA A 121 22.35 -7.85 3.42
N ASP A 122 22.33 -8.75 4.40
CA ASP A 122 22.34 -10.21 4.28
C ASP A 122 20.93 -10.81 4.44
N ALA A 123 19.88 -10.03 4.15
CA ALA A 123 18.51 -10.51 4.19
C ALA A 123 18.31 -11.77 3.32
N VAL A 124 17.49 -12.71 3.83
CA VAL A 124 17.17 -13.98 3.14
C VAL A 124 16.38 -13.76 1.84
N GLY A 125 15.78 -12.59 1.67
CA GLY A 125 15.12 -12.16 0.45
C GLY A 125 14.59 -10.73 0.56
N THR A 126 14.24 -10.14 -0.58
CA THR A 126 13.67 -8.79 -0.65
C THR A 126 12.21 -8.85 -1.07
N VAL A 127 11.33 -8.22 -0.32
CA VAL A 127 9.90 -8.09 -0.63
C VAL A 127 9.59 -6.66 -1.06
N VAL A 128 8.98 -6.52 -2.24
CA VAL A 128 8.48 -5.24 -2.74
C VAL A 128 7.02 -5.08 -2.31
N VAL A 129 6.69 -3.93 -1.69
CA VAL A 129 5.33 -3.58 -1.25
C VAL A 129 4.73 -2.59 -2.23
N VAL A 130 3.66 -3.00 -2.93
CA VAL A 130 2.98 -2.23 -3.97
C VAL A 130 1.65 -1.68 -3.42
N PRO A 131 1.48 -0.35 -3.36
CA PRO A 131 0.27 0.26 -2.83
C PRO A 131 -0.93 0.10 -3.76
N GLY A 132 -2.11 0.47 -3.26
CA GLY A 132 -3.39 0.43 -3.97
C GLY A 132 -3.75 1.70 -4.73
N LEU A 133 -5.06 1.92 -4.88
CA LEU A 133 -5.67 2.98 -5.69
C LEU A 133 -5.34 4.39 -5.19
N ASP A 134 -5.44 4.61 -3.89
CA ASP A 134 -5.21 5.90 -3.21
C ASP A 134 -4.25 5.76 -2.02
N SER A 135 -3.53 4.63 -1.95
CA SER A 135 -2.50 4.36 -0.96
C SER A 135 -1.14 4.91 -1.37
N ALA A 136 -0.22 4.89 -0.40
CA ALA A 136 1.19 5.21 -0.57
C ALA A 136 2.03 4.28 0.33
N LYS A 137 3.35 4.27 0.13
CA LYS A 137 4.29 3.50 0.97
C LYS A 137 4.19 3.79 2.47
N GLU A 138 3.77 5.00 2.87
CA GLU A 138 3.55 5.41 4.27
C GLU A 138 2.42 4.63 4.97
N GLU A 139 1.50 4.03 4.20
CA GLU A 139 0.34 3.32 4.75
C GLU A 139 0.72 1.95 5.31
N PHE A 140 1.76 1.31 4.76
CA PHE A 140 2.05 -0.11 5.00
C PHE A 140 3.30 -0.34 5.84
N LEU A 141 3.59 0.60 6.76
CA LEU A 141 4.75 0.54 7.64
C LEU A 141 4.71 -0.65 8.60
N ASP A 142 3.52 -1.03 9.08
CA ASP A 142 3.34 -2.17 9.99
C ASP A 142 3.51 -3.51 9.24
N LEU A 143 3.07 -3.58 7.98
CA LEU A 143 3.37 -4.71 7.09
C LEU A 143 4.88 -4.81 6.84
N ALA A 144 5.53 -3.69 6.52
CA ALA A 144 6.98 -3.65 6.37
C ALA A 144 7.69 -4.12 7.65
N ALA A 145 7.25 -3.68 8.83
CA ALA A 145 7.80 -4.11 10.11
C ALA A 145 7.65 -5.62 10.34
N ALA A 146 6.49 -6.20 10.00
CA ALA A 146 6.24 -7.64 10.14
C ALA A 146 7.18 -8.50 9.24
N LEU A 147 7.49 -8.01 8.04
CA LEU A 147 8.45 -8.63 7.12
C LEU A 147 9.90 -8.46 7.61
N LEU A 148 10.28 -7.25 8.01
CA LEU A 148 11.62 -6.94 8.55
C LEU A 148 11.94 -7.78 9.79
N ALA A 149 10.96 -8.00 10.66
CA ALA A 149 11.11 -8.82 11.86
C ALA A 149 11.45 -10.31 11.57
N ARG A 150 11.26 -10.77 10.32
CA ARG A 150 11.62 -12.12 9.85
C ARG A 150 12.93 -12.16 9.06
N GLY A 151 13.72 -11.09 9.09
CA GLY A 151 15.01 -11.03 8.39
C GLY A 151 14.89 -10.81 6.88
N LEU A 152 13.72 -10.39 6.40
CA LEU A 152 13.53 -9.97 5.00
C LEU A 152 13.94 -8.50 4.84
N ALA A 153 14.48 -8.17 3.68
CA ALA A 153 14.57 -6.78 3.23
C ALA A 153 13.22 -6.36 2.63
N VAL A 154 12.86 -5.09 2.78
CA VAL A 154 11.58 -4.57 2.29
C VAL A 154 11.82 -3.32 1.46
N PHE A 155 11.31 -3.33 0.23
CA PHE A 155 11.22 -2.14 -0.61
C PHE A 155 9.77 -1.66 -0.71
N ALA A 156 9.40 -0.66 0.09
CA ALA A 156 8.09 -0.03 0.00
C ALA A 156 8.15 1.13 -1.00
N MET A 157 7.26 1.10 -2.00
CA MET A 157 7.35 1.99 -3.15
C MET A 157 6.05 2.76 -3.42
N ASP A 158 6.20 3.88 -4.11
CA ASP A 158 5.14 4.53 -4.87
C ASP A 158 5.45 4.33 -6.36
N GLY A 159 4.46 3.86 -7.12
CA GLY A 159 4.53 3.73 -8.57
C GLY A 159 3.68 4.77 -9.31
N PRO A 160 3.46 4.59 -10.63
CA PRO A 160 2.71 5.55 -11.42
C PRO A 160 1.28 5.73 -10.88
N GLY A 161 0.84 6.97 -10.70
CA GLY A 161 -0.48 7.30 -10.13
C GLY A 161 -0.60 7.15 -8.61
N GLN A 162 0.46 6.76 -7.89
CA GLN A 162 0.42 6.39 -6.47
C GLN A 162 1.29 7.31 -5.61
N GLY A 163 0.91 7.45 -4.33
CA GLY A 163 1.63 8.26 -3.33
C GLY A 163 2.18 9.58 -3.88
N VAL A 164 3.47 9.81 -3.71
CA VAL A 164 4.14 11.06 -4.13
C VAL A 164 4.17 11.25 -5.65
N LEU A 165 4.05 10.17 -6.44
CA LEU A 165 4.06 10.23 -7.91
C LEU A 165 2.68 10.51 -8.50
N ALA A 166 1.62 10.47 -7.71
CA ALA A 166 0.26 10.61 -8.20
C ALA A 166 -0.07 11.95 -8.86
N ALA A 167 0.65 13.02 -8.50
CA ALA A 167 0.43 14.34 -9.07
C ALA A 167 1.07 14.52 -10.46
N THR A 168 2.06 13.68 -10.79
CA THR A 168 2.90 13.84 -11.99
C THR A 168 2.84 12.65 -12.93
N THR A 169 2.15 11.57 -12.54
CA THR A 169 2.04 10.33 -13.30
C THR A 169 0.64 9.75 -13.17
N VAL A 170 0.30 8.82 -14.07
CA VAL A 170 -1.01 8.14 -14.09
C VAL A 170 -0.82 6.63 -14.06
N PHE A 171 -1.88 5.90 -13.69
CA PHE A 171 -1.90 4.45 -13.77
C PHE A 171 -1.60 3.93 -15.16
N ARG A 172 -0.90 2.79 -15.18
CA ARG A 172 -0.67 2.01 -16.38
C ARG A 172 -0.91 0.53 -16.06
N PRO A 173 -1.53 -0.23 -16.97
CA PRO A 173 -1.88 -1.62 -16.72
C PRO A 173 -0.67 -2.56 -16.77
N ASP A 174 0.37 -2.20 -17.51
CA ASP A 174 1.63 -2.95 -17.69
C ASP A 174 2.63 -2.73 -16.54
N TYR A 175 2.13 -2.87 -15.31
CA TYR A 175 2.89 -2.62 -14.07
C TYR A 175 4.10 -3.57 -13.90
N GLU A 176 4.11 -4.71 -14.61
CA GLU A 176 5.26 -5.60 -14.67
C GLU A 176 6.54 -4.86 -15.10
N GLN A 177 6.45 -3.88 -16.01
CA GLN A 177 7.61 -3.09 -16.44
C GLN A 177 8.13 -2.16 -15.35
N VAL A 178 7.25 -1.68 -14.46
CA VAL A 178 7.65 -0.88 -13.30
C VAL A 178 8.42 -1.77 -12.33
N VAL A 179 7.89 -2.95 -12.02
CA VAL A 179 8.56 -3.89 -11.11
C VAL A 179 9.86 -4.42 -11.70
N SER A 180 9.95 -4.70 -13.00
CA SER A 180 11.21 -5.09 -13.65
C SER A 180 12.31 -4.05 -13.39
N ARG A 181 11.99 -2.76 -13.54
CA ARG A 181 12.93 -1.65 -13.25
C ARG A 181 13.28 -1.52 -11.78
N VAL A 182 12.32 -1.80 -10.88
CA VAL A 182 12.58 -1.88 -9.44
C VAL A 182 13.59 -3.00 -9.15
N VAL A 183 13.37 -4.20 -9.68
CA VAL A 183 14.27 -5.36 -9.50
C VAL A 183 15.69 -5.02 -10.00
N ASP A 184 15.79 -4.38 -11.17
CA ASP A 184 17.08 -3.94 -11.73
C ASP A 184 17.78 -2.92 -10.83
N ALA A 185 17.05 -1.90 -10.34
CA ALA A 185 17.62 -0.86 -9.50
C ALA A 185 18.00 -1.35 -8.09
N LEU A 186 17.31 -2.37 -7.58
CA LEU A 186 17.67 -3.04 -6.34
C LEU A 186 18.88 -3.97 -6.51
N GLY A 187 19.22 -4.36 -7.73
CA GLY A 187 20.35 -5.25 -8.03
C GLY A 187 20.15 -6.68 -7.51
N VAL A 188 18.89 -7.12 -7.39
CA VAL A 188 18.54 -8.44 -6.85
C VAL A 188 18.12 -9.39 -7.96
N ALA A 189 18.46 -10.68 -7.82
CA ALA A 189 18.12 -11.68 -8.83
C ALA A 189 16.62 -12.06 -8.81
N ARG A 190 16.00 -12.04 -7.63
CA ARG A 190 14.60 -12.41 -7.40
C ARG A 190 14.00 -11.58 -6.26
N VAL A 191 12.68 -11.41 -6.28
CA VAL A 191 11.93 -10.67 -5.25
C VAL A 191 10.65 -11.39 -4.84
N GLY A 192 10.22 -11.18 -3.60
CA GLY A 192 8.82 -11.32 -3.22
C GLY A 192 8.05 -10.06 -3.58
N LEU A 193 6.75 -10.19 -3.84
CA LEU A 193 5.89 -9.06 -4.20
C LEU A 193 4.57 -9.12 -3.43
N VAL A 194 4.27 -8.11 -2.62
CA VAL A 194 2.96 -7.97 -1.97
C VAL A 194 2.24 -6.76 -2.51
N GLY A 195 1.01 -6.97 -2.97
CA GLY A 195 0.14 -5.92 -3.49
C GLY A 195 -1.09 -5.74 -2.62
N LEU A 196 -1.43 -4.49 -2.31
CA LEU A 196 -2.55 -4.13 -1.45
C LEU A 196 -3.65 -3.41 -2.24
N SER A 197 -4.91 -3.83 -2.08
CA SER A 197 -6.04 -3.33 -2.87
C SER A 197 -5.76 -3.44 -4.38
N LEU A 198 -5.87 -2.36 -5.17
CA LEU A 198 -5.48 -2.35 -6.58
C LEU A 198 -4.03 -2.82 -6.83
N GLY A 199 -3.14 -2.65 -5.84
CA GLY A 199 -1.79 -3.18 -5.87
C GLY A 199 -1.75 -4.70 -5.97
N GLY A 200 -2.77 -5.41 -5.46
CA GLY A 200 -2.93 -6.85 -5.62
C GLY A 200 -3.08 -7.28 -7.08
N PHE A 201 -3.81 -6.51 -7.90
CA PHE A 201 -3.84 -6.72 -9.35
C PHE A 201 -2.47 -6.51 -9.97
N PHE A 202 -1.78 -5.42 -9.63
CA PHE A 202 -0.43 -5.16 -10.14
C PHE A 202 0.55 -6.27 -9.75
N ALA A 203 0.49 -6.75 -8.52
CA ALA A 203 1.35 -7.83 -8.01
C ALA A 203 1.08 -9.16 -8.72
N ALA A 204 -0.19 -9.57 -8.80
CA ALA A 204 -0.57 -10.83 -9.45
C ALA A 204 -0.26 -10.83 -10.95
N ARG A 205 -0.58 -9.72 -11.64
CA ARG A 205 -0.22 -9.55 -13.05
C ARG A 205 1.29 -9.62 -13.26
N THR A 206 2.06 -8.93 -12.41
CA THR A 206 3.53 -8.96 -12.47
C THR A 206 4.05 -10.37 -12.26
N ALA A 207 3.53 -11.12 -11.29
CA ALA A 207 3.94 -12.50 -11.03
C ALA A 207 3.66 -13.46 -12.21
N ALA A 208 2.72 -13.12 -13.10
CA ALA A 208 2.45 -13.88 -14.32
C ALA A 208 3.39 -13.54 -15.50
N LEU A 209 4.08 -12.39 -15.44
CA LEU A 209 4.80 -11.79 -16.58
C LEU A 209 6.28 -11.50 -16.31
N GLU A 210 6.70 -11.39 -15.05
CA GLU A 210 8.08 -11.13 -14.62
C GLU A 210 8.63 -12.37 -13.89
N PRO A 211 9.49 -13.17 -14.54
CA PRO A 211 9.98 -14.44 -14.00
C PRO A 211 10.85 -14.32 -12.74
N ARG A 212 11.33 -13.11 -12.41
CA ARG A 212 12.10 -12.87 -11.18
C ARG A 212 11.23 -12.74 -9.93
N VAL A 213 9.90 -12.69 -10.05
CA VAL A 213 9.01 -12.78 -8.89
C VAL A 213 9.00 -14.21 -8.36
N ALA A 214 9.57 -14.41 -7.18
CA ALA A 214 9.75 -15.72 -6.54
C ALA A 214 8.63 -16.07 -5.56
N ALA A 215 7.89 -15.09 -5.06
CA ALA A 215 6.75 -15.25 -4.15
C ALA A 215 5.80 -14.06 -4.33
N VAL A 216 4.49 -14.27 -4.20
CA VAL A 216 3.52 -13.19 -4.37
C VAL A 216 2.39 -13.29 -3.35
N ALA A 217 1.97 -12.14 -2.83
CA ALA A 217 0.77 -12.02 -2.01
C ALA A 217 -0.14 -10.90 -2.50
N THR A 218 -1.44 -11.12 -2.44
CA THR A 218 -2.45 -10.07 -2.67
C THR A 218 -3.29 -9.88 -1.42
N VAL A 219 -3.49 -8.63 -1.00
CA VAL A 219 -4.32 -8.27 0.16
C VAL A 219 -5.49 -7.42 -0.32
N SER A 220 -6.73 -7.90 -0.18
CA SER A 220 -7.94 -7.22 -0.69
C SER A 220 -7.85 -6.86 -2.17
N GLY A 221 -7.21 -7.71 -2.97
CA GLY A 221 -6.94 -7.43 -4.39
C GLY A 221 -8.14 -7.71 -5.29
N PRO A 222 -8.38 -6.91 -6.35
CA PRO A 222 -9.40 -7.25 -7.34
C PRO A 222 -8.89 -8.34 -8.30
N PHE A 223 -9.66 -9.41 -8.47
CA PHE A 223 -9.51 -10.34 -9.59
C PHE A 223 -9.99 -9.73 -10.89
N ARG A 224 -11.12 -9.01 -10.83
CA ARG A 224 -11.75 -8.35 -11.97
C ARG A 224 -12.50 -7.09 -11.52
N LEU A 225 -12.52 -6.05 -12.34
CA LEU A 225 -13.37 -4.87 -12.16
C LEU A 225 -14.49 -4.81 -13.20
N ASP A 226 -15.66 -4.36 -12.76
CA ASP A 226 -16.77 -3.93 -13.59
C ASP A 226 -17.00 -2.43 -13.39
N TRP A 227 -16.55 -1.63 -14.37
CA TRP A 227 -16.62 -0.18 -14.29
C TRP A 227 -18.03 0.38 -14.10
N ASP A 228 -19.04 -0.24 -14.71
CA ASP A 228 -20.39 0.32 -14.73
C ASP A 228 -21.07 0.12 -13.36
N GLU A 229 -20.68 -0.92 -12.61
CA GLU A 229 -21.11 -1.21 -11.24
C GLU A 229 -20.30 -0.51 -10.14
N LEU A 230 -19.11 0.01 -10.45
CA LEU A 230 -18.26 0.69 -9.45
C LEU A 230 -18.99 1.90 -8.82
N PRO A 231 -18.90 2.06 -7.48
CA PRO A 231 -19.46 3.22 -6.81
C PRO A 231 -18.87 4.54 -7.35
N PRO A 232 -19.67 5.62 -7.46
CA PRO A 232 -19.17 6.92 -7.95
C PRO A 232 -17.89 7.42 -7.26
N PRO A 233 -17.72 7.33 -5.92
CA PRO A 233 -16.48 7.74 -5.28
C PRO A 233 -15.24 6.97 -5.76
N VAL A 234 -15.38 5.66 -6.04
CA VAL A 234 -14.29 4.83 -6.56
C VAL A 234 -13.96 5.25 -8.00
N ARG A 235 -14.97 5.45 -8.85
CA ARG A 235 -14.78 5.94 -10.22
C ARG A 235 -14.10 7.30 -10.26
N ASP A 236 -14.45 8.20 -9.35
CA ASP A 236 -13.85 9.54 -9.26
C ASP A 236 -12.38 9.47 -8.86
N ILE A 237 -12.01 8.60 -7.92
CA ILE A 237 -10.61 8.36 -7.56
C ILE A 237 -9.87 7.78 -8.77
N MET A 238 -10.39 6.71 -9.38
CA MET A 238 -9.76 6.11 -10.57
C MET A 238 -9.59 7.11 -11.71
N ALA A 239 -10.59 7.97 -11.97
CA ALA A 239 -10.50 9.04 -12.95
C ALA A 239 -9.34 9.99 -12.67
N ARG A 240 -9.14 10.40 -11.41
CA ARG A 240 -7.98 11.23 -11.04
C ARG A 240 -6.66 10.50 -11.25
N ARG A 241 -6.57 9.21 -10.90
CA ARG A 241 -5.34 8.44 -10.99
C ARG A 241 -4.98 7.99 -12.41
N ALA A 242 -5.95 7.86 -13.31
CA ALA A 242 -5.74 7.42 -14.68
C ALA A 242 -5.66 8.58 -15.70
N GLY A 243 -5.85 9.82 -15.29
CA GLY A 243 -5.83 10.98 -16.19
C GLY A 243 -7.18 11.31 -16.87
N GLY A 244 -8.30 10.85 -16.28
CA GLY A 244 -9.66 11.18 -16.69
C GLY A 244 -10.59 9.97 -16.68
N ALA A 245 -11.90 10.23 -16.72
CA ALA A 245 -12.93 9.18 -16.64
C ALA A 245 -12.85 8.14 -17.77
N ARG A 246 -12.54 8.58 -19.01
CA ARG A 246 -12.36 7.67 -20.15
C ARG A 246 -11.15 6.75 -19.94
N ALA A 247 -10.00 7.32 -19.56
CA ALA A 247 -8.80 6.56 -19.30
C ALA A 247 -8.98 5.59 -18.12
N ALA A 248 -9.72 5.98 -17.08
CA ALA A 248 -10.06 5.11 -15.96
C ALA A 248 -10.95 3.93 -16.37
N ARG A 249 -11.96 4.16 -17.23
CA ARG A 249 -12.79 3.09 -17.79
C ARG A 249 -11.96 2.12 -18.64
N ASP A 250 -11.06 2.66 -19.46
CA ASP A 250 -10.15 1.84 -20.28
C ASP A 250 -9.16 1.06 -19.40
N PHE A 251 -8.64 1.65 -18.33
CA PHE A 251 -7.81 0.96 -17.34
C PHE A 251 -8.58 -0.16 -16.62
N ALA A 252 -9.81 0.08 -16.19
CA ALA A 252 -10.64 -0.92 -15.50
C ALA A 252 -10.85 -2.20 -16.35
N ARG A 253 -10.95 -2.06 -17.68
CA ARG A 253 -11.02 -3.21 -18.61
C ARG A 253 -9.77 -4.08 -18.62
N HIS A 254 -8.62 -3.55 -18.21
CA HIS A 254 -7.38 -4.32 -18.08
C HIS A 254 -7.28 -5.03 -16.73
N VAL A 255 -8.11 -4.65 -15.74
CA VAL A 255 -8.16 -5.30 -14.44
C VAL A 255 -9.04 -6.56 -14.56
N ASP A 256 -8.44 -7.59 -15.15
CA ASP A 256 -8.96 -8.95 -15.25
C ASP A 256 -7.78 -9.93 -15.23
N LEU A 257 -7.69 -10.73 -14.16
CA LEU A 257 -6.62 -11.71 -13.96
C LEU A 257 -6.95 -13.09 -14.55
N ALA A 258 -8.16 -13.33 -15.05
CA ALA A 258 -8.54 -14.64 -15.58
C ALA A 258 -7.58 -15.17 -16.68
N PRO A 259 -7.10 -14.34 -17.64
CA PRO A 259 -6.16 -14.81 -18.67
C PRO A 259 -4.74 -15.08 -18.14
N LEU A 260 -4.40 -14.57 -16.96
CA LEU A 260 -3.05 -14.59 -16.40
C LEU A 260 -2.88 -15.56 -15.23
N ALA A 261 -3.96 -15.92 -14.54
CA ALA A 261 -3.92 -16.68 -13.30
C ALA A 261 -3.08 -17.97 -13.40
N SER A 262 -3.28 -18.77 -14.46
CA SER A 262 -2.57 -20.04 -14.66
C SER A 262 -1.07 -19.89 -15.00
N ARG A 263 -0.64 -18.67 -15.34
CA ARG A 263 0.76 -18.31 -15.61
C ARG A 263 1.54 -17.95 -14.35
N ILE A 264 0.87 -17.66 -13.24
CA ILE A 264 1.53 -17.39 -11.96
C ILE A 264 2.14 -18.70 -11.46
N ALA A 265 3.47 -18.80 -11.60
CA ALA A 265 4.24 -19.98 -11.20
C ALA A 265 4.76 -19.87 -9.75
N ALA A 266 5.01 -18.66 -9.28
CA ALA A 266 5.42 -18.40 -7.91
C ALA A 266 4.35 -18.88 -6.90
N PRO A 267 4.73 -19.31 -5.69
CA PRO A 267 3.80 -19.45 -4.58
C PRO A 267 2.99 -18.16 -4.42
N LEU A 268 1.66 -18.30 -4.38
CA LEU A 268 0.72 -17.20 -4.27
C LEU A 268 -0.09 -17.33 -2.98
N LEU A 269 -0.12 -16.29 -2.17
CA LEU A 269 -1.08 -16.12 -1.08
C LEU A 269 -2.10 -15.03 -1.42
N VAL A 270 -3.39 -15.38 -1.41
CA VAL A 270 -4.48 -14.41 -1.45
C VAL A 270 -5.03 -14.23 -0.05
N VAL A 271 -5.08 -12.98 0.42
CA VAL A 271 -5.66 -12.59 1.70
C VAL A 271 -6.84 -11.66 1.44
N ASP A 272 -8.04 -12.07 1.82
CA ASP A 272 -9.25 -11.25 1.69
C ASP A 272 -9.99 -11.11 3.03
N GLY A 273 -10.56 -9.92 3.26
CA GLY A 273 -11.50 -9.68 4.36
C GLY A 273 -12.92 -10.13 3.98
N GLY A 274 -13.58 -10.87 4.86
CA GLY A 274 -14.95 -11.35 4.62
C GLY A 274 -16.02 -10.25 4.62
N GLN A 275 -15.70 -9.06 5.11
CA GLN A 275 -16.56 -7.87 5.06
C GLN A 275 -16.16 -6.90 3.93
N ASP A 276 -15.14 -7.23 3.13
CA ASP A 276 -14.70 -6.44 1.99
C ASP A 276 -15.62 -6.64 0.79
N VAL A 277 -16.70 -5.85 0.75
CA VAL A 277 -17.70 -5.90 -0.32
C VAL A 277 -17.76 -4.56 -1.03
N ILE A 278 -17.17 -4.51 -2.22
CA ILE A 278 -17.19 -3.34 -3.10
C ILE A 278 -17.96 -3.69 -4.38
N PRO A 279 -19.10 -3.02 -4.68
CA PRO A 279 -19.83 -3.23 -5.93
C PRO A 279 -18.91 -3.08 -7.15
N GLY A 280 -19.07 -3.95 -8.15
CA GLY A 280 -18.22 -3.99 -9.33
C GLY A 280 -16.81 -4.53 -9.09
N VAL A 281 -16.49 -5.08 -7.92
CA VAL A 281 -15.20 -5.75 -7.65
C VAL A 281 -15.43 -7.24 -7.44
N THR A 282 -14.79 -8.07 -8.28
CA THR A 282 -14.61 -9.49 -7.97
C THR A 282 -13.34 -9.61 -7.13
N THR A 283 -13.43 -10.17 -5.92
CA THR A 283 -12.28 -10.37 -5.02
C THR A 283 -11.26 -11.35 -5.61
N ALA A 284 -10.06 -11.40 -5.04
CA ALA A 284 -8.96 -12.25 -5.52
C ALA A 284 -9.13 -13.74 -5.18
N GLU A 285 -10.14 -14.15 -4.44
CA GLU A 285 -10.40 -15.57 -4.13
C GLU A 285 -10.31 -16.53 -5.35
N PRO A 286 -10.87 -16.23 -6.55
CA PRO A 286 -10.68 -17.07 -7.73
C PRO A 286 -9.22 -17.22 -8.16
N LEU A 287 -8.38 -16.22 -7.92
CA LEU A 287 -6.96 -16.25 -8.26
C LEU A 287 -6.25 -17.38 -7.51
N ALA A 288 -6.54 -17.57 -6.22
CA ALA A 288 -5.95 -18.64 -5.42
C ALA A 288 -6.30 -20.03 -5.95
N ARG A 289 -7.49 -20.21 -6.53
CA ARG A 289 -7.91 -21.48 -7.14
C ARG A 289 -7.28 -21.72 -8.51
N LEU A 290 -7.06 -20.66 -9.28
CA LEU A 290 -6.63 -20.74 -10.67
C LEU A 290 -5.10 -20.71 -10.84
N ALA A 291 -4.37 -20.13 -9.89
CA ALA A 291 -2.91 -20.14 -9.86
C ALA A 291 -2.38 -21.54 -9.48
N ARG A 292 -1.20 -21.90 -9.99
CA ARG A 292 -0.64 -23.26 -9.80
C ARG A 292 -0.34 -23.60 -8.35
N ASN A 293 0.15 -22.61 -7.59
CA ASN A 293 0.59 -22.73 -6.20
C ASN A 293 -0.16 -21.71 -5.33
N GLY A 294 -1.47 -21.59 -5.53
CA GLY A 294 -2.31 -20.63 -4.82
C GLY A 294 -2.81 -21.14 -3.46
N THR A 295 -2.73 -20.27 -2.46
CA THR A 295 -3.31 -20.45 -1.11
C THR A 295 -4.27 -19.30 -0.84
N TYR A 296 -5.40 -19.59 -0.22
CA TYR A 296 -6.40 -18.59 0.15
C TYR A 296 -6.51 -18.48 1.68
N LEU A 297 -6.37 -17.27 2.20
CA LEU A 297 -6.61 -16.89 3.58
C LEU A 297 -7.80 -15.93 3.62
N SER A 298 -8.93 -16.42 4.10
CA SER A 298 -10.10 -15.60 4.40
C SER A 298 -10.06 -15.15 5.86
N VAL A 299 -10.26 -13.85 6.10
CA VAL A 299 -10.43 -13.30 7.45
C VAL A 299 -11.88 -12.82 7.56
N PRO A 300 -12.81 -13.63 8.12
CA PRO A 300 -14.26 -13.40 7.99
C PRO A 300 -14.76 -12.03 8.47
N HIS A 301 -14.11 -11.45 9.47
CA HIS A 301 -14.45 -10.15 10.04
C HIS A 301 -13.57 -9.01 9.53
N GLY A 302 -12.62 -9.29 8.64
CA GLY A 302 -11.73 -8.31 8.05
C GLY A 302 -12.47 -7.41 7.07
N ASP A 303 -12.23 -6.11 7.14
CA ASP A 303 -12.68 -5.12 6.17
C ASP A 303 -11.66 -4.95 5.02
N HIS A 304 -11.91 -3.99 4.13
CA HIS A 304 -10.98 -3.68 3.04
C HIS A 304 -9.61 -3.27 3.60
N LEU A 305 -8.53 -3.90 3.09
CA LEU A 305 -7.15 -3.80 3.60
C LEU A 305 -6.91 -4.39 4.98
N LEU A 306 -7.94 -4.98 5.63
CA LEU A 306 -7.85 -5.68 6.90
C LEU A 306 -7.15 -4.86 8.00
N GLY A 307 -7.37 -3.54 8.01
CA GLY A 307 -6.81 -2.64 9.01
C GLY A 307 -7.35 -2.95 10.41
N ASN A 308 -8.58 -3.49 10.46
CA ASN A 308 -9.24 -3.95 11.68
C ASN A 308 -8.79 -5.35 12.16
N ALA A 309 -8.10 -6.13 11.32
CA ALA A 309 -7.80 -7.55 11.57
C ALA A 309 -6.31 -7.89 11.39
N ARG A 310 -5.42 -6.91 11.59
CA ARG A 310 -3.97 -7.05 11.38
C ARG A 310 -3.32 -8.31 11.98
N PRO A 311 -3.64 -8.73 13.23
CA PRO A 311 -3.06 -9.94 13.80
C PRO A 311 -3.35 -11.22 13.01
N ASP A 312 -4.46 -11.26 12.26
CA ASP A 312 -4.94 -12.48 11.60
C ASP A 312 -4.30 -12.73 10.23
N TRP A 313 -3.66 -11.71 9.65
CA TRP A 313 -3.08 -11.84 8.30
C TRP A 313 -1.61 -11.43 8.20
N LEU A 314 -1.12 -10.51 9.03
CA LEU A 314 0.26 -10.04 8.93
C LEU A 314 1.28 -11.15 9.18
N ALA A 315 1.06 -11.98 10.21
CA ALA A 315 1.96 -13.08 10.53
C ALA A 315 1.95 -14.17 9.44
N PRO A 316 0.79 -14.75 9.03
CA PRO A 316 0.75 -15.72 7.94
C PRO A 316 1.34 -15.21 6.62
N LEU A 317 1.10 -13.95 6.28
CA LEU A 317 1.64 -13.36 5.06
C LEU A 317 3.16 -13.21 5.11
N ALA A 318 3.70 -12.78 6.26
CA ALA A 318 5.14 -12.63 6.39
C ALA A 318 5.85 -14.00 6.47
N ASP A 319 5.21 -15.02 7.05
CA ASP A 319 5.68 -16.41 7.04
C ASP A 319 5.70 -16.98 5.61
N HIS A 320 4.68 -16.68 4.79
CA HIS A 320 4.64 -17.06 3.38
C HIS A 320 5.88 -16.57 2.61
N PHE A 321 6.26 -15.30 2.77
CA PHE A 321 7.46 -14.77 2.11
C PHE A 321 8.75 -15.37 2.66
N THR A 322 8.84 -15.56 3.98
CA THR A 322 10.03 -16.12 4.62
C THR A 322 10.29 -17.55 4.12
N HIS A 323 9.25 -18.38 4.07
CA HIS A 323 9.35 -19.75 3.56
C HIS A 323 9.71 -19.78 2.06
N ALA A 324 9.01 -18.97 1.25
CA ALA A 324 9.20 -19.00 -0.20
C ALA A 324 10.55 -18.42 -0.66
N LEU A 325 11.10 -17.45 0.08
CA LEU A 325 12.37 -16.81 -0.26
C LEU A 325 13.58 -17.45 0.45
N GLY A 326 13.40 -17.97 1.67
CA GLY A 326 14.45 -18.60 2.47
C GLY A 326 14.82 -20.02 2.03
N GLY A 327 13.97 -20.70 1.24
CA GLY A 327 14.16 -22.12 0.89
C GLY A 327 13.64 -23.07 1.97
N ALA A 328 13.56 -24.37 1.65
CA ALA A 328 12.90 -25.38 2.48
C ALA A 328 13.64 -25.79 3.78
N GLU A 329 14.70 -25.08 4.16
CA GLU A 329 15.52 -25.35 5.35
C GLU A 329 15.63 -24.12 6.28
N ALA A 330 14.49 -23.48 6.56
CA ALA A 330 14.33 -22.55 7.68
C ALA A 330 13.39 -23.15 8.73
#